data_AF-A0A374UJ17-F1
#
_entry.id   AF-A0A374UJ17-F1
#
_cell.length_a   1.000
_cell.length_b   1.000
_cell.length_c   1.000
_cell.angle_alpha   90.00
_cell.angle_beta   90.00
_cell.angle_gamma   90.00
#
_symmetry.space_group_name_H-M   'P 1'
#
loop_
_entity.id
_entity.type
_entity.pdbx_description
1 polymer ?
#
loop_
_entity_poly.entity_id
_entity_poly.type
_entity_poly.pdbx_seq_one_letter_code
_entity_poly.pdbx_strand_id
1 'polypeptide(L)'
;MKKIIKAALSGALVMGMLAAQCFSTSAMIRPIITGDVDWNSKVDVNDVTLLQNALAGSAEIDKSQNYAGDVNFNGVTNVEDVTLIQLHIAGKYEFERKSTNLEHIIRNFCADYDSGKAMTGTPVTFTATMDSGVTPFSYEFLINGEVVQQKSESNTFTYTFSESGSYDVSVRSYNAIDDCTEETLYNYTVVDAYESEDPVIVGIHTDVDYIGYDEYSLTISANAIFGTAPYQYKFTLDNGFLVQDYSESADFTIEMSELKKQGKSLEIGEHTVLVEVKDADGKTAQETFTFEVKEPRM
;
A
#
# COMPACT_ATOMS: atom_id res chain seq x y z
N MET A 1 -22.91 45.00 24.82
CA MET A 1 -21.44 44.84 24.90
C MET A 1 -21.05 43.65 24.03
N LYS A 2 -20.76 43.90 22.75
CA LYS A 2 -20.30 42.87 21.80
C LYS A 2 -18.81 42.66 22.00
N LYS A 3 -18.41 41.46 22.45
CA LYS A 3 -16.99 41.08 22.51
C LYS A 3 -16.53 40.75 21.10
N ILE A 4 -15.63 41.60 20.59
CA ILE A 4 -14.86 41.37 19.37
C ILE A 4 -13.81 40.32 19.75
N ILE A 5 -13.99 39.07 19.32
CA ILE A 5 -12.94 38.06 19.38
C ILE A 5 -12.15 38.20 18.09
N LYS A 6 -10.86 38.53 18.25
CA LYS A 6 -9.90 38.69 17.16
C LYS A 6 -9.79 37.36 16.40
N ALA A 7 -10.06 37.41 15.10
CA ALA A 7 -9.59 36.39 14.17
C ALA A 7 -8.05 36.43 14.18
N ALA A 8 -7.44 35.41 14.79
CA ALA A 8 -6.04 35.13 14.54
C ALA A 8 -5.98 34.49 13.16
N LEU A 9 -5.39 35.22 12.23
CA LEU A 9 -4.96 34.73 10.94
C LEU A 9 -3.89 33.66 11.22
N SER A 10 -4.27 32.40 11.39
CA SER A 10 -3.32 31.29 11.39
C SER A 10 -2.95 31.05 9.94
N GLY A 11 -1.76 31.54 9.57
CA GLY A 11 -1.15 31.20 8.29
C GLY A 11 -1.16 29.69 8.10
N ALA A 12 -1.47 29.28 6.88
CA ALA A 12 -1.34 27.90 6.42
C ALA A 12 0.02 27.37 6.86
N LEU A 13 0.01 26.56 7.92
CA LEU A 13 1.15 25.75 8.29
C LEU A 13 1.16 24.67 7.22
N VAL A 14 2.05 24.82 6.25
CA VAL A 14 2.47 23.72 5.40
C VAL A 14 3.13 22.71 6.34
N MET A 15 2.32 21.87 6.98
CA MET A 15 2.81 20.64 7.59
C MET A 15 3.17 19.75 6.41
N GLY A 16 4.40 19.90 5.93
CA GLY A 16 5.03 18.85 5.17
C GLY A 16 4.95 17.61 6.04
N MET A 17 4.12 16.65 5.63
CA MET A 17 4.28 15.27 6.06
C MET A 17 5.73 14.94 5.70
N LEU A 18 6.59 14.87 6.71
CA LEU A 18 7.91 14.30 6.58
C LEU A 18 7.65 12.82 6.33
N ALA A 19 7.46 12.44 5.06
CA ALA A 19 7.53 11.05 4.67
C ALA A 19 8.91 10.57 5.12
N ALA A 20 8.93 9.61 6.05
CA ALA A 20 10.15 8.97 6.46
C ALA A 20 10.77 8.37 5.18
N GLN A 21 11.86 8.97 4.70
CA GLN A 21 12.56 8.47 3.52
C GLN A 21 13.14 7.10 3.86
N CYS A 22 12.41 6.04 3.51
CA CYS A 22 13.00 4.74 3.35
C CYS A 22 13.80 4.80 2.05
N PHE A 23 15.13 4.74 2.17
CA PHE A 23 15.97 4.46 1.02
C PHE A 23 15.61 3.06 0.55
N SER A 24 14.70 2.96 -0.44
CA SER A 24 14.45 1.70 -1.11
C SER A 24 15.67 1.38 -1.96
N THR A 25 16.57 0.54 -1.45
CA THR A 25 17.43 -0.24 -2.35
C THR A 25 16.49 -0.91 -3.35
N SER A 26 16.67 -0.66 -4.65
CA SER A 26 15.91 -1.35 -5.70
C SER A 26 16.05 -2.86 -5.46
N ALA A 27 15.00 -3.45 -4.88
CA ALA A 27 14.97 -4.83 -4.48
C ALA A 27 14.34 -5.60 -5.64
N MET A 28 15.18 -6.32 -6.38
CA MET A 28 14.69 -7.29 -7.36
C MET A 28 13.81 -8.30 -6.66
N ILE A 29 12.58 -8.42 -7.15
CA ILE A 29 11.61 -9.40 -6.65
C ILE A 29 12.14 -10.79 -7.03
N ARG A 30 12.58 -11.55 -6.03
CA ARG A 30 13.14 -12.88 -6.19
C ARG A 30 12.02 -13.91 -6.24
N PRO A 31 11.97 -14.77 -7.28
CA PRO A 31 11.01 -15.84 -7.32
C PRO A 31 11.43 -16.99 -6.40
N ILE A 32 10.50 -17.49 -5.60
CA ILE A 32 10.54 -18.86 -5.07
C ILE A 32 10.06 -19.78 -6.20
N ILE A 33 10.98 -20.55 -6.78
CA ILE A 33 10.66 -21.53 -7.83
C ILE A 33 10.25 -22.83 -7.15
N THR A 34 9.07 -23.37 -7.50
CA THR A 34 8.61 -24.67 -6.99
C THR A 34 9.62 -25.76 -7.35
N GLY A 35 10.07 -26.52 -6.35
CA GLY A 35 11.06 -27.58 -6.49
C GLY A 35 12.53 -27.14 -6.43
N ASP A 36 12.81 -25.83 -6.48
CA ASP A 36 14.17 -25.26 -6.32
C ASP A 36 14.39 -24.94 -4.85
N VAL A 37 14.95 -25.91 -4.13
CA VAL A 37 15.18 -25.86 -2.68
C VAL A 37 16.53 -25.23 -2.38
N ASP A 38 17.51 -25.34 -3.27
CA ASP A 38 18.86 -24.78 -3.08
C ASP A 38 19.04 -23.33 -3.58
N TRP A 39 17.99 -22.77 -4.19
CA TRP A 39 17.90 -21.39 -4.73
C TRP A 39 18.89 -21.09 -5.85
N ASN A 40 19.30 -22.11 -6.61
CA ASN A 40 20.19 -21.92 -7.74
C ASN A 40 19.45 -21.52 -9.05
N SER A 41 18.13 -21.31 -8.97
CA SER A 41 17.22 -21.00 -10.08
C SER A 41 16.98 -22.16 -11.06
N LYS A 42 17.29 -23.40 -10.66
CA LYS A 42 17.06 -24.62 -11.45
C LYS A 42 16.53 -25.70 -10.53
N VAL A 43 15.66 -26.53 -11.08
CA VAL A 43 15.18 -27.73 -10.41
C VAL A 43 16.01 -28.92 -10.88
N ASP A 44 16.93 -29.40 -10.04
CA ASP A 44 17.83 -30.50 -10.33
C ASP A 44 18.13 -31.41 -9.12
N VAL A 45 19.10 -32.31 -9.28
CA VAL A 45 19.42 -33.34 -8.26
C VAL A 45 19.95 -32.73 -6.95
N ASN A 46 20.47 -31.50 -6.98
CA ASN A 46 20.94 -30.82 -5.78
C ASN A 46 19.77 -30.47 -4.86
N ASP A 47 18.62 -30.07 -5.41
CA ASP A 47 17.39 -29.82 -4.64
C ASP A 47 16.90 -31.07 -3.93
N VAL A 48 16.86 -32.18 -4.68
CA VAL A 48 16.52 -33.51 -4.14
C VAL A 48 17.46 -33.88 -2.99
N THR A 49 18.76 -33.65 -3.17
CA THR A 49 19.79 -33.98 -2.18
C THR A 49 19.65 -33.10 -0.93
N LEU A 50 19.48 -31.79 -1.10
CA LEU A 50 19.30 -30.85 -0.01
C LEU A 50 18.03 -31.18 0.78
N LEU A 51 16.92 -31.43 0.08
CA LEU A 51 15.66 -31.76 0.73
C LEU A 51 15.73 -33.11 1.47
N GLN A 52 16.35 -34.13 0.88
CA GLN A 52 16.58 -35.42 1.57
C GLN A 52 17.43 -35.26 2.82
N ASN A 53 18.50 -34.47 2.75
CA ASN A 53 19.35 -34.19 3.91
C ASN A 53 18.58 -33.43 5.00
N ALA A 54 17.73 -32.48 4.62
CA ALA A 54 16.87 -31.75 5.56
C ALA A 54 15.88 -32.69 6.27
N LEU A 55 15.19 -33.56 5.51
CA LEU A 55 14.27 -34.56 6.07
C LEU A 55 15.00 -35.58 6.98
N ALA A 56 16.28 -35.84 6.73
CA ALA A 56 17.13 -36.68 7.57
C ALA A 56 17.76 -35.93 8.76
N GLY A 57 17.50 -34.63 8.93
CA GLY A 57 18.10 -33.79 9.97
C GLY A 57 19.60 -33.53 9.79
N SER A 58 20.12 -33.74 8.58
CA SER A 58 21.53 -33.54 8.20
C SER A 58 21.79 -32.21 7.48
N ALA A 59 20.74 -31.41 7.25
CA ALA A 59 20.81 -30.04 6.75
C ALA A 59 19.67 -29.21 7.36
N GLU A 60 19.87 -27.90 7.47
CA GLU A 60 18.81 -26.96 7.85
C GLU A 60 18.34 -26.22 6.60
N ILE A 61 17.02 -26.11 6.43
CA ILE A 61 16.38 -25.33 5.38
C ILE A 61 15.35 -24.40 6.01
N ASP A 62 15.17 -23.21 5.46
CA ASP A 62 14.24 -22.21 5.99
C ASP A 62 12.79 -22.40 5.50
N LYS A 63 11.90 -21.50 5.91
CA LYS A 63 10.46 -21.59 5.57
C LYS A 63 10.20 -21.42 4.08
N SER A 64 10.93 -20.53 3.41
CA SER A 64 10.86 -20.35 1.96
C SER A 64 11.37 -21.57 1.19
N GLN A 65 12.43 -22.23 1.66
CA GLN A 65 12.92 -23.49 1.09
C GLN A 65 11.96 -24.66 1.33
N ASN A 66 11.36 -24.74 2.53
CA ASN A 66 10.28 -25.71 2.79
C ASN A 66 9.08 -25.46 1.87
N TYR A 67 8.70 -24.19 1.68
CA TYR A 67 7.62 -23.82 0.76
C TYR A 67 7.95 -24.17 -0.69
N ALA A 68 9.19 -23.95 -1.14
CA ALA A 68 9.66 -24.37 -2.46
C ALA A 68 9.64 -25.89 -2.62
N GLY A 69 10.05 -26.61 -1.58
CA GLY A 69 10.14 -28.08 -1.53
C GLY A 69 8.80 -28.79 -1.38
N ASP A 70 7.77 -28.17 -0.82
CA ASP A 70 6.38 -28.70 -0.84
C ASP A 70 5.80 -28.49 -2.24
N VAL A 71 5.96 -29.49 -3.11
CA VAL A 71 5.59 -29.39 -4.53
C VAL A 71 4.19 -29.94 -4.83
N ASN A 72 3.56 -30.59 -3.85
CA ASN A 72 2.17 -31.05 -3.94
C ASN A 72 1.17 -30.16 -3.16
N PHE A 73 1.65 -29.13 -2.45
CA PHE A 73 0.86 -28.13 -1.71
C PHE A 73 -0.02 -28.72 -0.62
N ASN A 74 0.41 -29.83 -0.02
CA ASN A 74 -0.32 -30.41 1.11
C ASN A 74 0.06 -29.75 2.45
N GLY A 75 0.99 -28.78 2.44
CA GLY A 75 1.47 -28.05 3.61
C GLY A 75 2.56 -28.77 4.41
N VAL A 76 3.06 -29.90 3.90
CA VAL A 76 4.05 -30.76 4.59
C VAL A 76 5.10 -31.23 3.61
N THR A 77 6.28 -30.63 3.68
CA THR A 77 7.45 -31.10 2.92
C THR A 77 7.93 -32.47 3.43
N ASN A 78 7.86 -33.49 2.58
CA ASN A 78 8.21 -34.86 2.95
C ASN A 78 8.77 -35.70 1.78
N VAL A 79 8.89 -37.02 1.95
CA VAL A 79 9.47 -37.94 0.94
C VAL A 79 8.64 -38.03 -0.36
N GLU A 80 7.34 -37.76 -0.28
CA GLU A 80 6.48 -37.66 -1.45
C GLU A 80 6.93 -36.50 -2.34
N ASP A 81 7.24 -35.34 -1.75
CA ASP A 81 7.76 -34.19 -2.50
C ASP A 81 9.11 -34.46 -3.15
N VAL A 82 10.03 -35.10 -2.40
CA VAL A 82 11.30 -35.57 -2.95
C VAL A 82 11.08 -36.43 -4.19
N THR A 83 10.09 -37.35 -4.13
CA THR A 83 9.75 -38.23 -5.26
C THR A 83 9.18 -37.45 -6.43
N LEU A 84 8.32 -36.45 -6.17
CA LEU A 84 7.74 -35.60 -7.21
C LEU A 84 8.79 -34.72 -7.89
N ILE A 85 9.74 -34.15 -7.14
CA ILE A 85 10.89 -33.41 -7.71
C ILE A 85 11.74 -34.34 -8.59
N GLN A 86 12.03 -35.57 -8.15
CA GLN A 86 12.74 -36.57 -8.96
C GLN A 86 11.99 -36.91 -10.26
N LEU A 87 10.66 -37.07 -10.19
CA LEU A 87 9.83 -37.32 -11.36
C LEU A 87 9.81 -36.12 -12.30
N HIS A 88 9.82 -34.90 -11.77
CA HIS A 88 9.92 -33.67 -12.55
C HIS A 88 11.23 -33.60 -13.33
N ILE A 89 12.36 -33.84 -12.66
CA ILE A 89 13.68 -33.90 -13.30
C ILE A 89 13.73 -34.99 -14.39
N ALA A 90 13.00 -36.09 -14.21
CA ALA A 90 12.88 -37.16 -15.20
C ALA A 90 11.89 -36.87 -16.34
N GLY A 91 11.23 -35.71 -16.35
CA GLY A 91 10.22 -35.32 -17.34
C GLY A 91 8.91 -36.11 -17.23
N LYS A 92 8.61 -36.66 -16.04
CA LYS A 92 7.44 -37.51 -15.78
C LYS A 92 6.36 -36.82 -14.93
N TYR A 93 6.65 -35.64 -14.40
CA TYR A 93 5.74 -34.86 -13.57
C TYR A 93 5.95 -33.36 -13.82
N GLU A 94 4.87 -32.59 -13.83
CA GLU A 94 4.89 -31.13 -13.98
C GLU A 94 4.26 -30.54 -12.73
N PHE A 95 4.95 -29.57 -12.10
CA PHE A 95 4.44 -28.94 -10.89
C PHE A 95 3.18 -28.11 -11.18
N GLU A 96 2.21 -28.17 -10.28
CA GLU A 96 0.95 -27.43 -10.44
C GLU A 96 1.11 -25.94 -10.10
N ARG A 97 1.95 -25.60 -9.11
CA ARG A 97 2.22 -24.21 -8.70
C ARG A 97 3.41 -23.63 -9.45
N LYS A 98 3.19 -22.47 -10.06
CA LYS A 98 4.25 -21.63 -10.65
C LYS A 98 5.08 -20.94 -9.57
N SER A 99 6.16 -20.29 -9.97
CA SER A 99 6.96 -19.48 -9.06
C SER A 99 6.14 -18.38 -8.38
N THR A 100 6.46 -18.10 -7.12
CA THR A 100 5.82 -17.07 -6.28
C THR A 100 6.86 -16.04 -5.87
N ASN A 101 6.48 -14.78 -5.69
CA ASN A 101 7.42 -13.75 -5.23
C ASN A 101 7.79 -13.97 -3.76
N LEU A 102 9.10 -13.94 -3.45
CA LEU A 102 9.62 -14.10 -2.09
C LEU A 102 9.30 -12.88 -1.24
N GLU A 103 9.48 -11.69 -1.80
CA GLU A 103 9.33 -10.42 -1.10
C GLU A 103 7.86 -10.20 -0.73
N HIS A 104 7.63 -9.89 0.54
CA HIS A 104 6.33 -9.60 1.10
C HIS A 104 6.13 -8.09 1.20
N ILE A 105 5.40 -7.52 0.25
CA ILE A 105 5.36 -6.06 0.06
C ILE A 105 3.92 -5.56 0.10
N ILE A 106 3.62 -4.64 1.02
CA ILE A 106 2.38 -3.87 1.00
C ILE A 106 2.48 -2.86 -0.15
N ARG A 107 1.47 -2.88 -1.02
CA ARG A 107 1.34 -1.96 -2.16
C ARG A 107 0.85 -0.59 -1.74
N ASN A 108 -0.10 -0.57 -0.81
CA ASN A 108 -0.78 0.64 -0.35
C ASN A 108 -1.39 0.40 1.03
N PHE A 109 -1.31 1.41 1.91
CA PHE A 109 -2.07 1.47 3.15
C PHE A 109 -2.75 2.83 3.31
N CYS A 110 -4.08 2.89 3.14
CA CYS A 110 -4.84 4.15 3.13
C CYS A 110 -6.12 4.09 3.98
N ALA A 111 -6.79 5.23 4.15
CA ALA A 111 -8.08 5.36 4.81
C ALA A 111 -9.15 6.08 3.95
N ASP A 112 -10.43 5.84 4.23
CA ASP A 112 -11.53 6.62 3.64
C ASP A 112 -11.51 8.11 4.06
N TYR A 113 -10.87 8.41 5.21
CA TYR A 113 -10.50 9.74 5.69
C TYR A 113 -8.97 9.96 5.68
N ASP A 114 -8.30 9.64 4.58
CA ASP A 114 -6.83 9.61 4.51
C ASP A 114 -6.11 10.93 4.86
N SER A 115 -6.76 12.09 4.66
CA SER A 115 -6.13 13.38 4.97
C SER A 115 -6.04 13.67 6.48
N GLY A 116 -6.47 12.73 7.33
CA GLY A 116 -6.41 12.91 8.78
C GLY A 116 -7.37 14.00 9.26
N LYS A 117 -8.57 14.06 8.70
CA LYS A 117 -9.59 15.04 9.12
C LYS A 117 -10.87 14.38 9.59
N ALA A 118 -10.82 13.11 9.98
CA ALA A 118 -11.99 12.48 10.58
C ALA A 118 -12.38 13.21 11.85
N MET A 119 -13.67 13.44 12.03
CA MET A 119 -14.19 14.02 13.27
C MET A 119 -14.24 12.95 14.35
N THR A 120 -14.03 13.32 15.62
CA THR A 120 -14.21 12.39 16.74
C THR A 120 -15.57 11.70 16.69
N GLY A 121 -15.61 10.39 16.90
CA GLY A 121 -16.84 9.60 16.82
C GLY A 121 -17.22 9.16 15.40
N THR A 122 -16.53 9.62 14.36
CA THR A 122 -16.69 9.11 12.99
C THR A 122 -15.95 7.78 12.84
N PRO A 123 -16.61 6.71 12.34
CA PRO A 123 -15.92 5.50 11.92
C PRO A 123 -15.04 5.77 10.69
N VAL A 124 -13.77 5.42 10.80
CA VAL A 124 -12.76 5.50 9.72
C VAL A 124 -12.39 4.08 9.33
N THR A 125 -12.39 3.77 8.04
CA THR A 125 -11.99 2.48 7.49
C THR A 125 -10.62 2.56 6.86
N PHE A 126 -9.69 1.80 7.41
CA PHE A 126 -8.33 1.61 6.89
C PHE A 126 -8.27 0.36 6.03
N THR A 127 -7.53 0.41 4.93
CA THR A 127 -7.40 -0.67 3.95
C THR A 127 -5.94 -0.88 3.56
N ALA A 128 -5.46 -2.12 3.67
CA ALA A 128 -4.15 -2.54 3.18
C ALA A 128 -4.30 -3.35 1.90
N THR A 129 -3.43 -3.10 0.92
CA THR A 129 -3.36 -3.85 -0.34
C THR A 129 -1.97 -4.43 -0.51
N MET A 130 -1.86 -5.71 -0.87
CA MET A 130 -0.56 -6.38 -1.09
C MET A 130 -0.13 -6.29 -2.55
N ASP A 131 1.18 -6.11 -2.77
CA ASP A 131 1.82 -6.15 -4.10
C ASP A 131 2.36 -7.55 -4.40
N SER A 132 3.02 -8.15 -3.41
CA SER A 132 3.71 -9.43 -3.55
C SER A 132 3.78 -10.19 -2.22
N GLY A 133 4.16 -11.46 -2.30
CA GLY A 133 4.39 -12.34 -1.15
C GLY A 133 3.67 -13.68 -1.29
N VAL A 134 3.84 -14.54 -0.30
CA VAL A 134 3.31 -15.91 -0.32
C VAL A 134 1.93 -16.00 0.35
N THR A 135 0.88 -16.25 -0.42
CA THR A 135 -0.49 -16.39 0.09
C THR A 135 -0.69 -17.68 0.92
N PRO A 136 -1.62 -17.70 1.90
CA PRO A 136 -2.54 -16.63 2.28
C PRO A 136 -1.89 -15.53 3.12
N PHE A 137 -2.50 -14.34 3.10
CA PHE A 137 -2.11 -13.20 3.92
C PHE A 137 -3.01 -13.06 5.14
N SER A 138 -2.47 -12.47 6.19
CA SER A 138 -3.22 -12.11 7.40
C SER A 138 -2.70 -10.79 7.97
N TYR A 139 -3.56 -10.03 8.61
CA TYR A 139 -3.32 -8.64 8.97
C TYR A 139 -3.63 -8.39 10.44
N GLU A 140 -2.79 -7.57 11.07
CA GLU A 140 -2.96 -7.03 12.41
C GLU A 140 -2.89 -5.49 12.32
N PHE A 141 -3.81 -4.78 12.98
CA PHE A 141 -3.85 -3.31 12.95
C PHE A 141 -3.54 -2.72 14.30
N LEU A 142 -2.81 -1.61 14.28
CA LEU A 142 -2.30 -0.93 15.46
C LEU A 142 -2.64 0.57 15.45
N ILE A 143 -2.90 1.12 16.62
CA ILE A 143 -3.03 2.57 16.87
C ILE A 143 -2.00 2.95 17.93
N ASN A 144 -1.11 3.88 17.63
CA ASN A 144 0.00 4.30 18.49
C ASN A 144 0.85 3.11 18.98
N GLY A 145 1.04 2.10 18.13
CA GLY A 145 1.76 0.87 18.45
C GLY A 145 0.99 -0.15 19.30
N GLU A 146 -0.25 0.14 19.70
CA GLU A 146 -1.11 -0.83 20.41
C GLU A 146 -1.98 -1.61 19.42
N VAL A 147 -2.00 -2.94 19.53
CA VAL A 147 -2.82 -3.80 18.66
C VAL A 147 -4.31 -3.62 18.98
N VAL A 148 -5.05 -3.12 18.00
CA VAL A 148 -6.50 -2.87 18.07
C VAL A 148 -7.33 -3.86 17.25
N GLN A 149 -6.73 -4.48 16.23
CA GLN A 149 -7.30 -5.64 15.55
C GLN A 149 -6.25 -6.75 15.54
N GLN A 150 -6.58 -7.88 16.17
CA GLN A 150 -5.73 -9.06 16.20
C GLN A 150 -5.62 -9.69 14.79
N LYS A 151 -4.54 -10.45 14.58
CA LYS A 151 -4.24 -11.16 13.32
C LYS A 151 -5.48 -11.86 12.73
N SER A 152 -5.89 -11.46 11.53
CA SER A 152 -7.05 -12.02 10.81
C SER A 152 -6.84 -12.01 9.30
N GLU A 153 -7.72 -12.65 8.51
CA GLU A 153 -7.66 -12.58 7.04
C GLU A 153 -8.22 -11.25 6.47
N SER A 154 -8.77 -10.37 7.32
CA SER A 154 -9.32 -9.09 6.90
C SER A 154 -8.22 -8.09 6.63
N ASN A 155 -8.10 -7.63 5.39
CA ASN A 155 -7.20 -6.55 5.01
C ASN A 155 -7.79 -5.15 5.30
N THR A 156 -8.97 -5.09 5.92
CA THR A 156 -9.63 -3.85 6.33
C THR A 156 -9.89 -3.82 7.83
N PHE A 157 -9.89 -2.60 8.37
CA PHE A 157 -10.13 -2.32 9.77
C PHE A 157 -10.89 -1.00 9.93
N THR A 158 -12.01 -1.02 10.65
CA THR A 158 -12.77 0.19 10.99
C THR A 158 -12.52 0.57 12.45
N TYR A 159 -12.14 1.83 12.68
CA TYR A 159 -11.88 2.38 14.01
C TYR A 159 -12.66 3.69 14.24
N THR A 160 -13.03 3.95 15.49
CA THR A 160 -13.70 5.19 15.88
C THR A 160 -12.90 5.86 16.98
N PHE A 161 -12.24 6.97 16.63
CA PHE A 161 -11.45 7.77 17.56
C PHE A 161 -12.36 8.52 18.54
N SER A 162 -12.12 8.35 19.83
CA SER A 162 -12.90 9.02 20.89
C SER A 162 -12.40 10.42 21.24
N GLU A 163 -11.17 10.74 20.86
CA GLU A 163 -10.51 12.01 21.13
C GLU A 163 -9.91 12.56 19.82
N SER A 164 -9.83 13.89 19.73
CA SER A 164 -9.07 14.53 18.67
C SER A 164 -7.59 14.46 19.01
N GLY A 165 -6.75 14.54 17.98
CA GLY A 165 -5.31 14.42 18.16
C GLY A 165 -4.62 13.91 16.91
N SER A 166 -3.40 13.46 17.12
CA SER A 166 -2.56 12.86 16.09
C SER A 166 -2.23 11.44 16.51
N TYR A 167 -2.40 10.49 15.59
CA TYR A 167 -2.27 9.06 15.81
C TYR A 167 -1.34 8.46 14.78
N ASP A 168 -0.53 7.48 15.19
CA ASP A 168 0.17 6.61 14.24
C ASP A 168 -0.71 5.38 14.02
N VAL A 169 -1.21 5.19 12.80
CA VAL A 169 -2.03 4.03 12.44
C VAL A 169 -1.15 3.08 11.64
N SER A 170 -1.10 1.80 12.00
CA SER A 170 -0.23 0.85 11.30
C SER A 170 -0.97 -0.45 10.97
N VAL A 171 -0.50 -1.11 9.93
CA VAL A 171 -0.90 -2.47 9.56
C VAL A 171 0.34 -3.34 9.47
N ARG A 172 0.28 -4.53 10.08
CA ARG A 172 1.24 -5.62 9.86
C ARG A 172 0.59 -6.67 9.00
N SER A 173 1.23 -7.03 7.90
CA SER A 173 0.82 -8.14 7.05
C SER A 173 1.78 -9.31 7.23
N TYR A 174 1.23 -10.51 7.41
CA TYR A 174 1.96 -11.77 7.52
C TYR A 174 1.57 -12.70 6.37
N ASN A 175 2.51 -13.52 5.92
CA ASN A 175 2.32 -14.45 4.80
C ASN A 175 2.51 -15.92 5.21
N ALA A 176 2.36 -16.85 4.27
CA ALA A 176 2.41 -18.29 4.56
C ALA A 176 3.80 -18.83 4.94
N ILE A 177 4.86 -18.07 4.67
CA ILE A 177 6.23 -18.38 5.09
C ILE A 177 6.62 -17.62 6.37
N ASP A 178 5.63 -17.05 7.07
CA ASP A 178 5.77 -16.22 8.27
C ASP A 178 6.68 -15.00 8.10
N ASP A 179 6.80 -14.50 6.86
CA ASP A 179 7.37 -13.17 6.62
C ASP A 179 6.38 -12.10 7.08
N CYS A 180 6.90 -10.97 7.56
CA CYS A 180 6.11 -9.89 8.13
C CYS A 180 6.60 -8.56 7.59
N THR A 181 5.67 -7.75 7.11
CA THR A 181 5.91 -6.37 6.68
C THR A 181 4.93 -5.44 7.37
N GLU A 182 5.34 -4.19 7.60
CA GLU A 182 4.56 -3.19 8.33
C GLU A 182 4.54 -1.89 7.52
N GLU A 183 3.38 -1.25 7.46
CA GLU A 183 3.23 0.10 6.94
C GLU A 183 2.48 0.98 7.94
N THR A 184 2.85 2.26 7.99
CA THR A 184 2.35 3.22 8.98
C THR A 184 1.93 4.54 8.33
N LEU A 185 0.68 4.92 8.59
CA LEU A 185 0.19 6.28 8.41
C LEU A 185 0.60 7.13 9.62
N TYR A 186 1.66 7.90 9.47
CA TYR A 186 2.17 8.77 10.54
C TYR A 186 1.33 10.04 10.68
N ASN A 187 1.15 10.47 11.93
CA ASN A 187 0.47 11.71 12.28
C ASN A 187 -0.98 11.81 11.73
N TYR A 188 -1.68 10.69 11.60
CA TYR A 188 -3.09 10.65 11.22
C TYR A 188 -3.90 11.53 12.18
N THR A 189 -4.43 12.63 11.65
CA THR A 189 -5.08 13.65 12.47
C THR A 189 -6.57 13.35 12.64
N VAL A 190 -7.11 13.70 13.80
CA VAL A 190 -8.55 13.61 14.12
C VAL A 190 -8.96 14.95 14.71
N VAL A 191 -10.08 15.49 14.26
CA VAL A 191 -10.53 16.85 14.62
C VAL A 191 -11.78 16.81 15.51
N ASP A 192 -11.93 17.80 16.40
CA ASP A 192 -13.14 17.94 17.23
C ASP A 192 -14.32 18.51 16.44
N ALA A 193 -14.05 19.38 15.46
CA ALA A 193 -15.04 20.05 14.65
C ALA A 193 -14.42 20.59 13.36
N TYR A 194 -15.26 20.80 12.35
CA TYR A 194 -14.89 21.51 11.13
C TYR A 194 -15.20 23.00 11.27
N GLU A 195 -14.39 23.85 10.64
CA GLU A 195 -14.53 25.31 10.72
C GLU A 195 -15.72 25.86 9.91
N SER A 196 -16.25 25.06 9.00
CA SER A 196 -17.31 25.42 8.06
C SER A 196 -18.14 24.20 7.67
N GLU A 197 -19.37 24.44 7.21
CA GLU A 197 -20.22 23.45 6.52
C GLU A 197 -20.11 23.56 4.98
N ASP A 198 -19.12 24.29 4.47
CA ASP A 198 -18.69 24.25 3.07
C ASP A 198 -18.03 22.90 2.76
N PRO A 199 -17.88 22.49 1.48
CA PRO A 199 -17.25 21.21 1.17
C PRO A 199 -15.87 21.11 1.82
N VAL A 200 -15.55 19.95 2.39
CA VAL A 200 -14.26 19.64 3.01
C VAL A 200 -13.70 18.38 2.37
N ILE A 201 -12.46 18.45 1.89
CA ILE A 201 -11.72 17.26 1.43
C ILE A 201 -11.21 16.53 2.67
N VAL A 202 -11.60 15.27 2.81
CA VAL A 202 -11.32 14.43 4.00
C VAL A 202 -10.43 13.23 3.71
N GLY A 203 -10.18 12.94 2.44
CA GLY A 203 -9.25 11.90 2.02
C GLY A 203 -8.69 12.25 0.66
N ILE A 204 -7.36 12.14 0.52
CA ILE A 204 -6.71 12.03 -0.77
C ILE A 204 -5.72 10.89 -0.61
N HIS A 205 -5.83 9.86 -1.45
CA HIS A 205 -4.93 8.72 -1.43
C HIS A 205 -4.62 8.27 -2.85
N THR A 206 -3.58 7.47 -2.98
CA THR A 206 -3.23 6.79 -4.22
C THR A 206 -3.64 5.33 -4.16
N ASP A 207 -3.72 4.66 -5.29
CA ASP A 207 -3.88 3.20 -5.35
C ASP A 207 -2.58 2.44 -5.04
N VAL A 208 -1.44 3.14 -5.11
CA VAL A 208 -0.09 2.66 -4.81
C VAL A 208 0.72 3.67 -4.00
N ASP A 209 1.47 3.20 -3.01
CA ASP A 209 2.43 4.03 -2.23
C ASP A 209 3.82 4.07 -2.88
N TYR A 210 4.09 3.11 -3.75
CA TYR A 210 5.30 3.02 -4.55
C TYR A 210 4.93 3.24 -6.00
N ILE A 211 5.52 4.27 -6.62
CA ILE A 211 5.38 4.52 -8.05
C ILE A 211 6.75 4.30 -8.68
N GLY A 212 6.98 3.11 -9.25
CA GLY A 212 8.16 2.90 -10.08
C GLY A 212 8.15 3.88 -11.26
N TYR A 213 9.31 4.41 -11.65
CA TYR A 213 9.45 5.27 -12.83
C TYR A 213 8.89 4.63 -14.13
N ASP A 214 8.87 3.29 -14.18
CA ASP A 214 8.31 2.49 -15.28
C ASP A 214 6.90 1.92 -14.97
N GLU A 215 6.29 2.27 -13.83
CA GLU A 215 4.89 1.95 -13.58
C GLU A 215 3.98 2.68 -14.56
N TYR A 216 2.97 1.96 -15.02
CA TYR A 216 2.14 2.37 -16.14
C TYR A 216 1.20 3.52 -15.75
N SER A 217 0.62 3.46 -14.54
CA SER A 217 -0.32 4.44 -14.06
C SER A 217 -0.37 4.61 -12.55
N LEU A 218 -0.82 5.79 -12.12
CA LEU A 218 -1.13 6.15 -10.73
C LEU A 218 -2.55 6.68 -10.67
N THR A 219 -3.41 6.13 -9.84
CA THR A 219 -4.73 6.70 -9.58
C THR A 219 -4.71 7.48 -8.28
N ILE A 220 -5.18 8.73 -8.33
CA ILE A 220 -5.38 9.59 -7.18
C ILE A 220 -6.89 9.71 -6.98
N SER A 221 -7.35 9.38 -5.77
CA SER A 221 -8.75 9.43 -5.37
C SER A 221 -8.93 10.47 -4.28
N ALA A 222 -10.01 11.25 -4.35
CA ALA A 222 -10.34 12.27 -3.35
C ALA A 222 -11.75 12.10 -2.80
N ASN A 223 -11.92 12.28 -1.50
CA ASN A 223 -13.21 12.22 -0.83
C ASN A 223 -13.55 13.58 -0.22
N ALA A 224 -14.78 14.04 -0.43
CA ALA A 224 -15.30 15.26 0.17
C ALA A 224 -16.61 15.04 0.92
N ILE A 225 -16.83 15.83 1.97
CA ILE A 225 -18.05 15.88 2.78
C ILE A 225 -18.53 17.34 2.92
N PHE A 226 -19.71 17.56 3.49
CA PHE A 226 -20.36 18.87 3.68
C PHE A 226 -20.64 19.64 2.37
N GLY A 227 -21.22 20.83 2.46
CA GLY A 227 -21.77 21.54 1.31
C GLY A 227 -22.94 20.80 0.67
N THR A 228 -23.21 21.15 -0.58
CA THR A 228 -24.36 20.61 -1.33
C THR A 228 -23.88 19.72 -2.48
N ALA A 229 -24.14 18.40 -2.41
CA ALA A 229 -23.88 17.49 -3.52
C ALA A 229 -24.74 17.84 -4.77
N PRO A 230 -24.31 17.50 -6.00
CA PRO A 230 -23.10 16.75 -6.36
C PRO A 230 -21.82 17.60 -6.26
N TYR A 231 -20.69 16.92 -6.06
CA TYR A 231 -19.36 17.54 -6.09
C TYR A 231 -18.72 17.43 -7.46
N GLN A 232 -17.87 18.41 -7.78
CA GLN A 232 -16.95 18.34 -8.91
C GLN A 232 -15.51 18.48 -8.43
N TYR A 233 -14.62 17.66 -8.97
CA TYR A 233 -13.21 17.60 -8.60
C TYR A 233 -12.31 18.01 -9.76
N LYS A 234 -11.26 18.76 -9.41
CA LYS A 234 -10.24 19.26 -10.31
C LYS A 234 -8.86 18.92 -9.73
N PHE A 235 -7.96 18.47 -10.59
CA PHE A 235 -6.63 17.99 -10.20
C PHE A 235 -5.56 18.72 -11.01
N THR A 236 -4.57 19.29 -10.31
CA THR A 236 -3.45 20.02 -10.93
C THR A 236 -2.13 19.53 -10.34
N LEU A 237 -1.18 19.12 -11.19
CA LEU A 237 0.15 18.72 -10.74
C LEU A 237 1.01 19.94 -10.36
N ASP A 238 2.03 19.72 -9.54
CA ASP A 238 3.01 20.72 -9.07
C ASP A 238 3.68 21.56 -10.18
N ASN A 239 3.88 20.97 -11.35
CA ASN A 239 4.40 21.64 -12.54
C ASN A 239 3.36 22.55 -13.24
N GLY A 240 2.18 22.72 -12.63
CA GLY A 240 1.06 23.51 -13.12
C GLY A 240 0.23 22.84 -14.20
N PHE A 241 0.47 21.56 -14.51
CA PHE A 241 -0.30 20.83 -15.51
C PHE A 241 -1.67 20.45 -14.95
N LEU A 242 -2.71 21.01 -15.55
CA LEU A 242 -4.11 20.65 -15.28
C LEU A 242 -4.38 19.28 -15.88
N VAL A 243 -4.50 18.27 -15.04
CA VAL A 243 -4.69 16.89 -15.46
C VAL A 243 -6.17 16.50 -15.55
N GLN A 244 -7.01 17.16 -14.76
CA GLN A 244 -8.47 17.06 -14.83
C GLN A 244 -9.09 18.40 -14.41
N ASP A 245 -9.96 18.96 -15.25
CA ASP A 245 -10.84 20.08 -14.87
C ASP A 245 -12.08 19.56 -14.13
N TYR A 246 -12.89 20.45 -13.54
CA TYR A 246 -14.06 20.09 -12.75
C TYR A 246 -14.94 19.03 -13.42
N SER A 247 -14.96 17.84 -12.83
CA SER A 247 -15.77 16.71 -13.25
C SER A 247 -16.38 16.01 -12.03
N GLU A 248 -17.46 15.25 -12.22
CA GLU A 248 -18.04 14.44 -11.13
C GLU A 248 -17.16 13.25 -10.73
N SER A 249 -16.08 12.97 -11.46
CA SER A 249 -15.10 11.92 -11.11
C SER A 249 -14.23 12.39 -9.96
N ALA A 250 -14.34 11.69 -8.83
CA ALA A 250 -13.49 11.85 -7.66
C ALA A 250 -12.12 11.18 -7.83
N ASP A 251 -11.96 10.40 -8.90
CA ASP A 251 -10.73 9.70 -9.25
C ASP A 251 -10.11 10.32 -10.49
N PHE A 252 -8.78 10.39 -10.51
CA PHE A 252 -7.99 10.73 -11.66
C PHE A 252 -6.79 9.78 -11.82
N THR A 253 -6.65 9.18 -13.00
CA THR A 253 -5.52 8.29 -13.32
C THR A 253 -4.48 9.00 -14.19
N ILE A 254 -3.26 9.10 -13.66
CA ILE A 254 -2.08 9.49 -14.40
C ILE A 254 -1.56 8.30 -15.18
N GLU A 255 -1.55 8.38 -16.51
CA GLU A 255 -0.79 7.45 -17.36
C GLU A 255 0.60 8.04 -17.61
N MET A 256 1.64 7.48 -16.98
CA MET A 256 3.00 8.06 -17.04
C MET A 256 3.53 8.13 -18.48
N SER A 257 3.17 7.15 -19.31
CA SER A 257 3.53 7.12 -20.72
C SER A 257 2.90 8.26 -21.53
N GLU A 258 1.68 8.68 -21.18
CA GLU A 258 0.98 9.78 -21.83
C GLU A 258 1.49 11.15 -21.36
N LEU A 259 1.82 11.30 -20.07
CA LEU A 259 2.52 12.49 -19.56
C LEU A 259 3.85 12.70 -20.30
N LYS A 260 4.60 11.62 -20.52
CA LYS A 260 5.87 11.67 -21.24
C LYS A 260 5.72 12.13 -22.69
N LYS A 261 4.70 11.63 -23.41
CA LYS A 261 4.40 12.08 -24.79
C LYS A 261 4.10 13.57 -24.87
N GLN A 262 3.55 14.15 -23.81
CA GLN A 262 3.24 15.58 -23.70
C GLN A 262 4.41 16.43 -23.20
N GLY A 263 5.57 15.83 -22.91
CA GLY A 263 6.72 16.53 -22.33
C GLY A 263 6.49 17.00 -20.89
N LYS A 264 5.63 16.28 -20.15
CA LYS A 264 5.22 16.57 -18.77
C LYS A 264 5.53 15.41 -17.83
N SER A 265 6.59 14.64 -18.13
CA SER A 265 7.04 13.55 -17.26
C SER A 265 7.28 14.03 -15.83
N LEU A 266 6.85 13.21 -14.89
CA LEU A 266 7.29 13.30 -13.50
C LEU A 266 8.72 12.77 -13.41
N GLU A 267 9.57 13.47 -12.68
CA GLU A 267 10.94 13.04 -12.44
C GLU A 267 10.96 12.10 -11.23
N ILE A 268 12.08 11.44 -10.96
CA ILE A 268 12.23 10.72 -9.70
C ILE A 268 12.30 11.76 -8.57
N GLY A 269 11.49 11.55 -7.53
CA GLY A 269 11.40 12.41 -6.36
C GLY A 269 9.96 12.72 -5.95
N GLU A 270 9.85 13.66 -5.01
CA GLU A 270 8.57 14.11 -4.48
C GLU A 270 7.83 15.01 -5.47
N HIS A 271 6.54 14.75 -5.61
CA HIS A 271 5.60 15.48 -6.43
C HIS A 271 4.34 15.80 -5.64
N THR A 272 3.65 16.87 -6.04
CA THR A 272 2.36 17.21 -5.42
C THR A 272 1.22 17.33 -6.42
N VAL A 273 0.02 17.05 -5.94
CA VAL A 273 -1.24 17.31 -6.63
C VAL A 273 -2.08 18.25 -5.79
N LEU A 274 -2.53 19.35 -6.40
CA LEU A 274 -3.57 20.20 -5.85
C LEU A 274 -4.93 19.63 -6.28
N VAL A 275 -5.72 19.22 -5.30
CA VAL A 275 -7.11 18.81 -5.48
C VAL A 275 -8.01 19.97 -5.08
N GLU A 276 -8.88 20.39 -5.99
CA GLU A 276 -9.93 21.38 -5.73
C GLU A 276 -11.29 20.69 -5.87
N VAL A 277 -12.13 20.83 -4.84
CA VAL A 277 -13.53 20.37 -4.87
C VAL A 277 -14.45 21.58 -4.93
N LYS A 278 -15.53 21.46 -5.70
CA LYS A 278 -16.60 22.45 -5.79
C LYS A 278 -17.95 21.76 -5.59
N ASP A 279 -18.78 22.30 -4.71
CA ASP A 279 -20.13 21.81 -4.49
C ASP A 279 -21.14 22.42 -5.49
N ALA A 280 -22.40 21.99 -5.44
CA ALA A 280 -23.45 22.44 -6.35
C ALA A 280 -23.81 23.93 -6.18
N ASP A 281 -23.55 24.51 -5.02
CA ASP A 281 -23.75 25.94 -4.74
C ASP A 281 -22.54 26.80 -5.15
N GLY A 282 -21.47 26.17 -5.66
CA GLY A 282 -20.27 26.82 -6.15
C GLY A 282 -19.25 27.16 -5.04
N LYS A 283 -19.44 26.65 -3.83
CA LYS A 283 -18.45 26.75 -2.75
C LYS A 283 -17.31 25.78 -3.01
N THR A 284 -16.10 26.17 -2.63
CA THR A 284 -14.89 25.40 -2.95
C THR A 284 -14.04 25.11 -1.72
N ALA A 285 -13.36 23.98 -1.76
CA ALA A 285 -12.23 23.67 -0.91
C ALA A 285 -11.08 23.12 -1.75
N GLN A 286 -9.88 23.20 -1.20
CA GLN A 286 -8.69 22.69 -1.86
C GLN A 286 -7.72 22.10 -0.85
N GLU A 287 -6.98 21.09 -1.29
CA GLU A 287 -5.96 20.43 -0.50
C GLU A 287 -4.82 19.97 -1.41
N THR A 288 -3.61 19.94 -0.87
CA THR A 288 -2.43 19.48 -1.58
C THR A 288 -2.02 18.12 -1.01
N PHE A 289 -1.86 17.14 -1.88
CA PHE A 289 -1.39 15.81 -1.55
C PHE A 289 0.00 15.59 -2.15
N THR A 290 0.89 14.94 -1.41
CA THR A 290 2.27 14.68 -1.82
C THR A 290 2.43 13.19 -2.07
N PHE A 291 3.10 12.83 -3.16
CA PHE A 291 3.46 11.46 -3.50
C PHE A 291 4.89 11.43 -4.04
N GLU A 292 5.53 10.26 -4.03
CA GLU A 292 6.92 10.11 -4.48
C GLU A 292 7.01 9.16 -5.68
N VAL A 293 7.67 9.62 -6.75
CA VAL A 293 8.05 8.78 -7.88
C VAL A 293 9.45 8.23 -7.62
N LYS A 294 9.59 6.90 -7.59
CA LYS A 294 10.82 6.20 -7.22
C LYS A 294 11.47 5.56 -8.46
N GLU A 295 12.74 5.18 -8.33
CA GLU A 295 13.36 4.31 -9.36
C GLU A 295 12.54 3.03 -9.55
N PRO A 296 12.55 2.37 -10.72
CA PRO A 296 11.89 1.08 -10.89
C PRO A 296 12.48 0.03 -9.93
N ARG A 297 11.64 -0.89 -9.43
CA ARG A 297 12.13 -2.15 -8.85
C ARG A 297 12.70 -2.97 -10.00
N MET A 298 14.03 -3.14 -10.05
CA MET A 298 14.72 -3.88 -11.11
C MET A 298 14.57 -5.38 -10.95
#